data_AF-A0AAD5WEU7-F1
#
_entry.id   AF-A0AAD5WEU7-F1
#
_cell.length_a   1.000
_cell.length_b   1.000
_cell.length_c   1.000
_cell.angle_alpha   90.00
_cell.angle_beta   90.00
_cell.angle_gamma   90.00
#
_symmetry.space_group_name_H-M   'P 1'
#
loop_
_entity.id
_entity.type
_entity.pdbx_description
1 polymer ?
#
loop_
_entity_poly.entity_id
_entity_poly.type
_entity_poly.pdbx_seq_one_letter_code
_entity_poly.pdbx_strand_id
1 'polypeptide(L)'
;MKPHCIIVDSTVTALCDAMVGGVGDAAKCDIGKGMKLAAVSIYTKISGTLTTTNIIMANWSKEMWQGVVNRAARMLASGAFRSNFFLAFATVN
;
A
#
# COMPACT_ATOMS: atom_id res chain seq x y z
N MET A 1 -8.23 0.62 -19.38
CA MET A 1 -6.85 0.08 -19.40
C MET A 1 -6.57 -0.58 -18.07
N LYS A 2 -5.96 -1.77 -18.06
CA LYS A 2 -5.55 -2.46 -16.83
C LYS A 2 -4.05 -2.24 -16.67
N PRO A 3 -3.58 -1.63 -15.58
CA PRO A 3 -2.14 -1.37 -15.40
C PRO A 3 -1.39 -2.70 -15.25
N HIS A 4 -0.18 -2.76 -15.79
CA HIS A 4 0.71 -3.91 -15.59
C HIS A 4 1.62 -3.65 -14.39
N CYS A 5 1.78 -4.66 -13.54
CA CYS A 5 2.60 -4.58 -12.32
C CYS A 5 4.02 -5.08 -12.59
N ILE A 6 5.02 -4.37 -12.07
CA ILE A 6 6.41 -4.84 -12.02
C ILE A 6 6.63 -5.48 -10.66
N ILE A 7 7.03 -6.75 -10.67
CA ILE A 7 7.24 -7.56 -9.47
C ILE A 7 8.73 -7.85 -9.33
N VAL A 8 9.31 -7.46 -8.19
CA VAL A 8 10.67 -7.82 -7.77
C VAL A 8 10.56 -8.54 -6.44
N ASP A 9 11.15 -9.72 -6.32
CA ASP A 9 11.12 -10.53 -5.09
C ASP A 9 9.71 -10.71 -4.51
N SER A 10 8.74 -11.03 -5.37
CA SER A 10 7.31 -11.16 -5.02
C SER A 10 6.62 -9.88 -4.53
N THR A 11 7.26 -8.73 -4.66
CA THR A 11 6.74 -7.42 -4.26
C THR A 11 6.46 -6.57 -5.50
N VAL A 12 5.29 -5.94 -5.56
CA VAL A 12 4.98 -4.97 -6.63
C VAL A 12 5.74 -3.66 -6.34
N THR A 13 6.72 -3.33 -7.16
CA THR A 13 7.61 -2.17 -6.95
C THR A 13 7.24 -0.96 -7.80
N ALA A 14 6.64 -1.18 -8.96
CA ALA A 14 6.15 -0.12 -9.85
C ALA A 14 4.96 -0.60 -10.69
N LEU A 15 4.17 0.35 -11.17
CA LEU A 15 3.13 0.12 -12.17
C LEU A 15 3.62 0.68 -13.49
N CYS A 16 3.32 -0.01 -14.59
CA CYS A 16 3.48 0.55 -15.92
C CYS A 16 2.10 0.63 -16.60
N ASP A 17 1.84 1.77 -17.24
CA ASP A 17 0.68 1.92 -18.10
C ASP A 17 1.13 1.57 -19.52
N ALA A 18 0.57 0.50 -20.09
CA ALA A 18 0.87 0.10 -21.45
C ALA A 18 0.45 1.24 -22.39
N MET A 19 1.37 1.87 -23.11
CA MET A 19 0.97 2.90 -24.07
C MET A 19 0.03 2.30 -25.13
N VAL A 20 -1.10 2.98 -25.34
CA VAL A 20 -2.01 2.76 -26.47
C VAL A 20 -1.19 2.87 -27.76
N GLY A 21 -0.93 1.74 -28.41
CA GLY A 21 -0.18 1.72 -29.68
C GLY A 21 0.61 0.44 -30.00
N GLY A 22 0.71 -0.51 -29.07
CA GLY A 22 1.30 -1.84 -29.35
C GLY A 22 0.22 -2.90 -29.57
N VAL A 23 0.15 -3.44 -30.78
CA VAL A 23 -0.76 -4.55 -31.16
C VAL A 23 -0.42 -5.81 -30.36
N GLY A 24 -1.42 -6.39 -29.70
CA GLY A 24 -1.38 -7.76 -29.14
C GLY A 24 -1.01 -7.86 -27.66
N ASP A 25 -1.31 -9.03 -27.07
CA ASP A 25 -1.17 -9.43 -25.65
C ASP A 25 0.27 -9.39 -25.06
N ALA A 26 1.16 -8.60 -25.67
CA ALA A 26 2.58 -8.51 -25.37
C ALA A 26 3.05 -7.06 -25.10
N ALA A 27 2.16 -6.17 -24.64
CA ALA A 27 2.56 -4.88 -24.06
C ALA A 27 3.24 -5.10 -22.68
N LYS A 28 4.40 -5.77 -22.70
CA LYS A 28 5.26 -5.97 -21.53
C LYS A 28 5.79 -4.61 -21.08
N CYS A 29 5.89 -4.40 -19.76
CA CYS A 29 6.59 -3.25 -19.21
C CYS A 29 8.07 -3.29 -19.64
N ASP A 30 8.44 -2.61 -20.72
CA ASP A 30 9.81 -2.52 -21.21
C ASP A 30 10.44 -1.21 -20.73
N ILE A 31 11.16 -1.29 -19.62
CA ILE A 31 11.83 -0.14 -18.96
C ILE A 31 12.87 0.50 -19.91
N GLY A 32 13.43 -0.27 -20.85
CA GLY A 32 14.43 0.21 -21.81
C GLY A 32 13.87 1.12 -22.91
N LYS A 33 12.54 1.22 -23.07
CA LYS A 33 11.89 2.00 -24.12
C LYS A 33 11.23 3.30 -23.63
N GLY A 34 11.66 3.82 -22.49
CA GLY A 34 11.19 5.12 -21.98
C GLY A 34 9.74 5.10 -21.45
N MET A 35 9.27 3.95 -20.98
CA MET A 35 7.93 3.86 -20.35
C MET A 35 7.85 4.68 -19.07
N LYS A 36 6.69 5.27 -18.81
CA LYS A 36 6.40 5.98 -17.56
C LYS A 36 6.06 4.97 -16.47
N LEU A 37 6.93 4.89 -15.47
CA LEU A 37 6.67 4.16 -14.24
C LEU A 37 5.78 5.02 -13.33
N ALA A 38 4.69 4.43 -12.86
CA ALA A 38 3.82 5.03 -11.85
C ALA A 38 4.09 4.38 -10.49
N ALA A 39 3.94 5.18 -9.43
CA ALA A 39 4.10 4.70 -8.07
C ALA A 39 2.97 3.73 -7.69
N VAL A 40 3.32 2.68 -6.92
CA VAL A 40 2.39 1.65 -6.41
C VAL A 40 1.52 2.16 -5.25
N SER A 41 1.64 3.44 -4.89
CA SER A 41 1.08 4.10 -3.71
C SER A 41 -0.36 3.73 -3.34
N ILE A 42 -1.22 3.50 -4.34
CA ILE A 42 -2.64 3.15 -4.13
C ILE A 42 -2.85 1.72 -3.60
N TYR A 43 -1.92 0.80 -3.81
CA TYR A 43 -2.00 -0.59 -3.33
C TYR A 43 -1.23 -0.82 -2.02
N THR A 44 -0.41 0.15 -1.60
CA THR A 44 0.39 0.07 -0.37
C THR A 44 -0.24 0.80 0.81
N LYS A 45 -1.43 1.39 0.64
CA LYS A 45 -2.11 2.17 1.66
C LYS A 45 -3.45 1.55 2.03
N ILE A 46 -3.67 1.37 3.34
CA ILE A 46 -4.97 1.02 3.92
C ILE A 46 -5.44 2.23 4.73
N SER A 47 -6.69 2.65 4.54
CA SER A 47 -7.32 3.72 5.31
C SER A 47 -8.72 3.30 5.74
N GLY A 48 -9.18 3.81 6.87
CA GLY A 48 -10.52 3.55 7.38
C GLY A 48 -10.84 4.42 8.59
N THR A 49 -12.06 4.26 9.09
CA THR A 49 -12.53 4.97 10.28
C THR A 49 -12.70 3.99 11.42
N LEU A 50 -12.14 4.33 12.59
CA LEU A 50 -12.36 3.59 13.83
C LEU A 50 -13.45 4.30 14.63
N THR A 51 -14.51 3.58 14.98
CA THR A 51 -15.58 4.08 15.83
C THR A 51 -15.49 3.40 17.19
N THR A 52 -15.59 4.18 18.26
CA THR A 52 -15.63 3.67 19.63
C THR A 52 -16.92 4.09 20.32
N THR A 53 -17.48 3.20 21.14
CA THR A 53 -18.60 3.50 22.04
C THR A 53 -18.12 3.83 23.45
N ASN A 54 -16.82 3.65 23.72
CA ASN A 54 -16.22 3.94 25.02
C ASN A 54 -15.92 5.44 25.13
N ILE A 55 -16.57 6.12 26.09
CA ILE A 55 -16.47 7.57 26.28
C ILE A 55 -15.05 8.03 26.68
N ILE A 56 -14.26 7.18 27.31
CA ILE A 56 -12.88 7.49 27.66
C ILE A 56 -12.03 7.53 26.38
N MET A 57 -12.15 6.50 25.54
CA MET A 57 -11.44 6.43 24.26
C MET A 57 -11.88 7.51 23.26
N ALA A 58 -13.12 7.96 23.34
CA ALA A 58 -13.61 9.07 22.52
C ALA A 58 -12.88 10.39 22.82
N ASN A 59 -12.41 10.57 24.06
CA ASN A 59 -11.69 11.76 24.52
C ASN A 59 -10.16 11.62 24.43
N TRP A 60 -9.65 10.53 23.85
CA TRP A 60 -8.21 10.35 23.66
C TRP A 60 -7.64 11.33 22.65
N SER A 61 -6.42 11.80 22.92
CA SER A 61 -5.68 12.64 21.98
C SER A 61 -5.25 11.83 20.74
N LYS A 62 -4.84 12.54 19.68
CA LYS A 62 -4.31 11.88 18.48
C LYS A 62 -3.10 11.02 18.79
N GLU A 63 -2.23 11.45 19.72
CA GLU A 63 -1.03 10.72 20.13
C GLU A 63 -1.39 9.40 20.84
N MET A 64 -2.44 9.39 21.66
CA MET A 64 -2.92 8.17 22.31
C MET A 64 -3.46 7.18 21.28
N TRP A 65 -4.28 7.64 20.34
CA TRP A 65 -4.75 6.84 19.21
C TRP A 65 -3.60 6.34 18.33
N GLN A 66 -2.61 7.19 18.06
CA GLN A 66 -1.43 6.85 17.29
C GLN A 66 -0.66 5.70 17.95
N GLY A 67 -0.57 5.66 19.29
CA GLY A 67 0.00 4.53 20.03
C GLY A 67 -0.70 3.20 19.75
N VAL A 68 -2.03 3.19 19.71
CA VAL A 68 -2.82 1.99 19.41
C VAL A 68 -2.61 1.53 17.98
N VAL A 69 -2.74 2.44 17.01
CA VAL A 69 -2.62 2.06 15.59
C VAL A 69 -1.18 1.67 15.24
N ASN A 70 -0.16 2.28 15.87
CA ASN A 70 1.23 1.84 15.75
C ASN A 70 1.43 0.40 16.24
N ARG A 71 0.78 0.02 17.33
CA ARG A 71 0.84 -1.36 17.83
C ARG A 71 0.20 -2.32 16.83
N ALA A 72 -0.95 -1.96 16.26
CA ALA A 72 -1.59 -2.75 15.21
C ALA A 72 -0.68 -2.91 13.97
N ALA A 73 -0.06 -1.82 13.50
CA ALA A 73 0.88 -1.85 12.39
C ALA A 73 2.08 -2.77 12.65
N ARG A 74 2.64 -2.74 13.87
CA ARG A 74 3.71 -3.67 14.29
C ARG A 74 3.26 -5.12 14.29
N MET A 75 2.04 -5.41 14.76
CA MET A 75 1.48 -6.77 14.75
C MET A 75 1.28 -7.31 13.34
N LEU A 76 0.90 -6.45 12.39
CA LEU A 76 0.80 -6.82 10.97
C LEU A 76 2.19 -7.18 10.40
N ALA A 77 3.22 -6.43 10.78
CA ALA A 77 4.59 -6.65 10.32
C ALA A 77 5.32 -7.82 11.02
N SER A 78 4.94 -8.19 12.24
CA SER A 78 5.57 -9.29 12.99
C SER A 78 4.80 -10.61 12.96
N GLY A 79 3.51 -10.58 12.61
CA GLY A 79 2.61 -11.74 12.68
C GLY A 79 2.50 -12.55 11.39
N ALA A 80 1.40 -13.28 11.27
CA ALA A 80 1.09 -14.15 10.12
C ALA A 80 1.04 -13.40 8.76
N PHE A 81 0.96 -12.07 8.78
CA PHE A 81 0.93 -11.23 7.58
C PHE A 81 2.28 -10.58 7.26
N ARG A 82 3.38 -10.94 7.94
CA ARG A 82 4.72 -10.37 7.75
C ARG A 82 5.18 -10.38 6.30
N SER A 83 4.84 -11.42 5.53
CA SER A 83 5.17 -11.50 4.10
C SER A 83 4.48 -10.43 3.25
N ASN A 84 3.35 -9.91 3.72
CA ASN A 84 2.54 -8.90 3.02
C ASN A 84 2.80 -7.48 3.55
N PHE A 85 3.31 -7.34 4.78
CA PHE A 85 3.56 -6.07 5.45
C PHE A 85 4.99 -5.99 5.97
N PHE A 86 5.98 -6.00 5.07
CA PHE A 86 7.39 -5.95 5.43
C PHE A 86 7.75 -4.69 6.24
N LEU A 87 7.19 -3.54 5.83
CA LEU A 87 7.26 -2.27 6.54
C LEU A 87 5.87 -1.65 6.55
N ALA A 88 5.31 -1.46 7.75
CA ALA A 88 4.02 -0.82 7.95
C ALA A 88 4.15 0.30 8.98
N PHE A 89 3.60 1.47 8.64
CA PHE A 89 3.41 2.57 9.56
C PHE A 89 1.96 3.04 9.45
N ALA A 90 1.46 3.65 10.52
CA ALA A 90 0.11 4.17 10.57
C ALA A 90 0.13 5.64 10.92
N THR A 91 -0.93 6.36 10.55
CA THR A 91 -1.12 7.78 10.86
C THR A 91 -2.57 8.01 11.25
N VAL A 92 -2.79 8.72 12.35
CA VAL A 92 -4.11 9.20 12.78
C VAL A 92 -4.27 10.65 12.29
N ASN A 93 -5.32 10.91 11.51
CA ASN A 93 -5.61 12.23 10.93
C ASN A 93 -6.65 13.00 11.75
#